data_AF-A0A509LJ85-F1
#
_entry.id   AF-A0A509LJ85-F1
#
_cell.length_a   1.000
_cell.length_b   1.000
_cell.length_c   1.000
_cell.angle_alpha   90.00
_cell.angle_beta   90.00
_cell.angle_gamma   90.00
#
_symmetry.space_group_name_H-M   'P 1'
#
loop_
_entity.id
_entity.type
_entity.pdbx_description
1 polymer ?
#
loop_
_entity_poly.entity_id
_entity_poly.type
_entity_poly.pdbx_seq_one_letter_code
_entity_poly.pdbx_strand_id
1 'polypeptide(L)'
;MKRGLHAGRQLGTGLSLNILTDDELDEIHYGTLEVLNETGIFVEDENALDCFEQGGATVNRDTKNVKIPPYMVEDAVRSAPPKVVLYGRDSKHDIVLENTRVYFTNFSEGVMVNDPYTGENRSPEKKDLVDSAKVIDALPEIDFCEKALGAHDVNQETVPLHNAEAYLTNTTKHCAFGPGNG
;
A
#
# COMPACT_ATOMS: atom_id res chain seq x y z
N MET A 1 -9.40 4.88 31.62
CA MET A 1 -10.69 5.62 31.69
C MET A 1 -11.40 5.44 30.35
N LYS A 2 -12.52 4.70 30.31
CA LYS A 2 -13.29 4.45 29.08
C LYS A 2 -14.10 5.72 28.77
N ARG A 3 -13.66 6.55 27.83
CA ARG A 3 -14.40 7.74 27.38
C ARG A 3 -15.21 7.33 26.15
N GLY A 4 -16.54 7.32 26.28
CA GLY A 4 -17.45 7.06 25.16
C GLY A 4 -17.36 8.16 24.10
N LEU A 5 -17.75 7.82 22.86
CA LEU A 5 -17.87 8.79 21.77
C LEU A 5 -18.90 9.87 22.14
N HIS A 6 -18.54 11.15 21.98
CA HIS A 6 -19.50 12.25 22.05
C HIS A 6 -20.20 12.37 20.69
N ALA A 7 -21.42 11.85 20.58
CA ALA A 7 -22.26 12.09 19.42
C ALA A 7 -22.51 13.61 19.26
N GLY A 8 -22.38 14.12 18.02
CA GLY A 8 -22.70 15.52 17.69
C GLY A 8 -21.59 16.55 17.91
N ARG A 9 -20.35 16.14 18.24
CA ARG A 9 -19.19 17.05 18.25
C ARG A 9 -18.43 16.95 16.91
N GLN A 10 -18.49 18.01 16.10
CA GLN A 10 -17.49 18.22 15.05
C GLN A 10 -16.19 18.70 15.71
N LEU A 11 -15.16 17.86 15.68
CA LEU A 11 -13.81 18.26 15.99
C LEU A 11 -13.14 18.63 14.67
N GLY A 12 -12.27 19.63 14.65
CA GLY A 12 -11.37 19.83 13.51
C GLY A 12 -10.48 18.59 13.40
N THR A 13 -10.68 17.77 12.37
CA THR A 13 -10.01 16.47 12.23
C THR A 13 -8.69 16.54 11.46
N GLY A 14 -8.31 17.73 10.97
CA GLY A 14 -7.05 17.95 10.26
C GLY A 14 -7.01 19.32 9.60
N LEU A 15 -5.91 19.58 8.89
CA LEU A 15 -5.72 20.71 7.99
C LEU A 15 -5.47 20.13 6.60
N SER A 16 -6.20 20.61 5.59
CA SER A 16 -5.94 20.28 4.19
C SER A 16 -5.40 21.51 3.48
N LEU A 17 -4.44 21.32 2.57
CA LEU A 17 -3.99 22.34 1.64
C LEU A 17 -4.61 22.02 0.28
N ASN A 18 -5.74 22.66 -0.01
CA ASN A 18 -6.46 22.48 -1.28
C ASN A 18 -5.99 23.57 -2.24
N ILE A 19 -5.12 23.20 -3.18
CA ILE A 19 -4.55 24.13 -4.18
C ILE A 19 -5.33 24.14 -5.50
N LEU A 20 -6.21 23.17 -5.71
CA LEU A 20 -7.06 23.04 -6.89
C LEU A 20 -8.50 23.44 -6.54
N THR A 21 -9.18 24.05 -7.49
CA THR A 21 -10.62 24.28 -7.46
C THR A 21 -11.40 23.01 -7.79
N ASP A 22 -12.70 22.98 -7.50
CA ASP A 22 -13.55 21.83 -7.82
C ASP A 22 -13.62 21.59 -9.34
N ASP A 23 -13.68 22.65 -10.16
CA ASP A 23 -13.66 22.54 -11.63
C ASP A 23 -12.34 21.93 -12.15
N GLU A 24 -11.20 22.30 -11.55
CA GLU A 24 -9.89 21.72 -11.92
C GLU A 24 -9.77 20.23 -11.51
N LEU A 25 -10.40 19.85 -10.39
CA LEU A 25 -10.49 18.44 -9.98
C LEU A 25 -11.36 17.63 -10.94
N ASP A 26 -12.50 18.19 -11.34
CA ASP A 26 -13.41 17.59 -12.33
C ASP A 26 -12.71 17.43 -13.69
N GLU A 27 -11.93 18.41 -14.15
CA GLU A 27 -11.14 18.31 -15.37
C GLU A 27 -10.11 17.17 -15.32
N ILE A 28 -9.38 17.03 -14.20
CA ILE A 28 -8.43 15.92 -14.01
C ILE A 28 -9.16 14.57 -14.02
N HIS A 29 -10.31 14.50 -13.35
CA HIS A 29 -11.11 13.29 -13.26
C HIS A 29 -11.64 12.87 -14.65
N TYR A 30 -12.31 13.77 -15.36
CA TYR A 30 -12.82 13.48 -16.71
C TYR A 30 -11.70 13.15 -17.69
N GLY A 31 -10.56 13.83 -17.63
CA GLY A 31 -9.39 13.49 -18.43
C GLY A 31 -8.85 12.09 -18.11
N THR A 32 -8.85 11.68 -16.84
CA THR A 32 -8.47 10.33 -16.43
C THR A 32 -9.43 9.28 -17.01
N LEU A 33 -10.74 9.52 -16.93
CA LEU A 33 -11.76 8.64 -17.51
C LEU A 33 -11.61 8.53 -19.04
N GLU A 34 -11.32 9.63 -19.73
CA GLU A 34 -11.07 9.64 -21.17
C GLU A 34 -9.82 8.82 -21.52
N VAL A 35 -8.71 8.99 -20.80
CA VAL A 35 -7.49 8.19 -21.04
C VAL A 35 -7.76 6.71 -20.85
N LEU A 36 -8.43 6.32 -19.76
CA LEU A 36 -8.75 4.92 -19.49
C LEU A 36 -9.71 4.32 -20.54
N ASN A 37 -10.67 5.09 -21.04
CA ASN A 37 -11.64 4.63 -22.03
C ASN A 37 -11.09 4.61 -23.46
N GLU A 38 -10.36 5.65 -23.87
CA GLU A 38 -9.91 5.82 -25.26
C GLU A 38 -8.53 5.23 -25.51
N THR A 39 -7.60 5.37 -24.55
CA THR A 39 -6.22 4.87 -24.68
C THR A 39 -6.06 3.48 -24.05
N GLY A 40 -6.64 3.28 -22.86
CA GLY A 40 -6.54 2.03 -22.11
C GLY A 40 -5.18 1.81 -21.44
N ILE A 41 -5.02 0.65 -20.81
CA ILE A 41 -3.82 0.22 -20.09
C ILE A 41 -3.35 -1.15 -20.59
N PHE A 42 -2.05 -1.41 -20.52
CA PHE A 42 -1.51 -2.75 -20.80
C PHE A 42 -1.69 -3.65 -19.57
N VAL A 43 -2.25 -4.84 -19.76
CA VAL A 43 -2.48 -5.83 -18.70
C VAL A 43 -1.92 -7.17 -19.13
N GLU A 44 -0.84 -7.60 -18.48
CA GLU A 44 -0.09 -8.79 -18.92
C GLU A 44 -0.77 -10.12 -18.60
N ASP A 45 -1.40 -10.22 -17.42
CA ASP A 45 -1.97 -11.47 -16.90
C ASP A 45 -3.30 -11.82 -17.57
N GLU A 46 -3.43 -13.06 -18.05
CA GLU A 46 -4.63 -13.51 -18.76
C GLU A 46 -5.87 -13.57 -17.86
N ASN A 47 -5.72 -13.90 -16.58
CA ASN A 47 -6.87 -13.91 -15.65
C ASN A 47 -7.34 -12.49 -15.36
N ALA A 48 -6.42 -11.53 -15.28
CA ALA A 48 -6.77 -10.11 -15.15
C ALA A 48 -7.52 -9.62 -16.40
N LEU A 49 -7.07 -9.99 -17.61
CA LEU A 49 -7.79 -9.70 -18.86
C LEU A 49 -9.22 -10.26 -18.84
N ASP A 50 -9.39 -11.51 -18.39
CA ASP A 50 -10.70 -12.15 -18.25
C ASP A 50 -11.61 -11.38 -17.27
N CYS A 51 -11.07 -10.97 -16.12
CA CYS A 51 -11.81 -10.16 -15.14
C CYS A 51 -12.27 -8.83 -15.72
N PHE A 52 -11.42 -8.14 -16.48
CA PHE A 52 -11.78 -6.87 -17.13
C PHE A 52 -12.86 -7.05 -18.20
N GLU A 53 -12.72 -8.07 -19.06
CA GLU A 53 -13.70 -8.37 -20.10
C GLU A 53 -15.06 -8.73 -19.50
N GLN A 54 -15.09 -9.57 -18.46
CA GLN A 54 -16.30 -9.91 -17.71
C GLN A 54 -16.93 -8.70 -17.00
N GLY A 55 -16.10 -7.75 -16.56
CA GLY A 55 -16.53 -6.48 -15.98
C GLY A 55 -17.08 -5.47 -16.99
N GLY A 56 -16.99 -5.76 -18.29
CA GLY A 56 -17.50 -4.89 -19.36
C GLY A 56 -16.47 -3.94 -19.97
N ALA A 57 -15.19 -4.12 -19.68
CA ALA A 57 -14.10 -3.42 -20.37
C ALA A 57 -13.91 -3.98 -21.80
N THR A 58 -13.41 -3.15 -22.71
CA THR A 58 -13.02 -3.61 -24.05
C THR A 58 -11.57 -4.10 -24.01
N VAL A 59 -11.35 -5.38 -24.30
CA VAL A 59 -10.04 -6.01 -24.21
C VAL A 59 -9.52 -6.39 -25.59
N ASN A 60 -8.36 -5.87 -25.97
CA ASN A 60 -7.59 -6.36 -27.10
C ASN A 60 -6.54 -7.35 -26.60
N ARG A 61 -6.76 -8.65 -26.83
CA ARG A 61 -5.88 -9.71 -26.35
C ARG A 61 -4.56 -9.82 -27.12
N ASP A 62 -4.54 -9.41 -28.38
CA ASP A 62 -3.30 -9.45 -29.19
C ASP A 62 -2.28 -8.41 -28.69
N THR A 63 -2.76 -7.22 -28.32
CA THR A 63 -1.91 -6.14 -27.77
C THR A 63 -1.93 -6.08 -26.24
N LYS A 64 -2.75 -6.92 -25.60
CA LYS A 64 -3.02 -6.92 -24.16
C LYS A 64 -3.43 -5.54 -23.62
N ASN A 65 -4.15 -4.78 -24.43
CA ASN A 65 -4.65 -3.44 -24.07
C ASN A 65 -6.10 -3.54 -23.58
N VAL A 66 -6.36 -2.97 -22.41
CA VAL A 66 -7.67 -2.92 -21.77
C VAL A 66 -8.15 -1.47 -21.73
N LYS A 67 -9.29 -1.21 -22.37
CA LYS A 67 -10.00 0.08 -22.30
C LYS A 67 -11.13 -0.01 -21.29
N ILE A 68 -11.04 0.82 -20.24
CA ILE A 68 -11.93 0.77 -19.09
C ILE A 68 -12.97 1.89 -19.21
N PRO A 69 -14.27 1.57 -19.33
CA PRO A 69 -15.29 2.59 -19.51
C PRO A 69 -15.55 3.38 -18.22
N PRO A 70 -15.98 4.66 -18.33
CA PRO A 70 -16.15 5.53 -17.16
C PRO A 70 -17.04 4.97 -16.05
N TYR A 71 -18.15 4.33 -16.41
CA TYR A 71 -19.09 3.76 -15.43
C TYR A 71 -18.43 2.69 -14.54
N MET A 72 -17.49 1.91 -15.10
CA MET A 72 -16.80 0.85 -14.36
C MET A 72 -15.85 1.44 -13.31
N VAL A 73 -15.19 2.56 -13.64
CA VAL A 73 -14.34 3.30 -12.69
C VAL A 73 -15.19 3.89 -11.57
N GLU A 74 -16.29 4.55 -11.90
CA GLU A 74 -17.20 5.15 -10.94
C GLU A 74 -17.83 4.14 -9.98
N ASP A 75 -18.26 2.99 -10.51
CA ASP A 75 -18.83 1.92 -9.71
C ASP A 75 -17.77 1.30 -8.79
N ALA A 76 -16.53 1.14 -9.27
CA ALA A 76 -15.42 0.68 -8.45
C ALA A 76 -15.13 1.65 -7.28
N VAL A 77 -15.02 2.96 -7.56
CA VAL A 77 -14.81 3.99 -6.53
C VAL A 77 -15.94 4.01 -5.51
N ARG A 78 -17.21 3.92 -5.96
CA ARG A 78 -18.39 3.90 -5.09
C ARG A 78 -18.44 2.65 -4.20
N SER A 79 -17.98 1.51 -4.71
CA SER A 79 -17.94 0.25 -3.97
C SER A 79 -16.81 0.19 -2.94
N ALA A 80 -15.78 1.03 -3.07
CA ALA A 80 -14.63 1.04 -2.19
C ALA A 80 -15.04 1.46 -0.76
N PRO A 81 -14.61 0.74 0.28
CA PRO A 81 -14.96 1.08 1.65
C PRO A 81 -14.29 2.40 2.06
N PRO A 82 -15.01 3.35 2.69
CA PRO A 82 -14.42 4.62 3.14
C PRO A 82 -13.52 4.46 4.39
N LYS A 83 -13.43 3.23 4.91
CA LYS A 83 -12.73 2.89 6.14
C LYS A 83 -12.22 1.46 6.09
N VAL A 84 -10.95 1.27 6.40
CA VAL A 84 -10.32 -0.06 6.57
C VAL A 84 -9.54 -0.06 7.89
N VAL A 85 -9.48 -1.21 8.56
CA VAL A 85 -8.65 -1.40 9.76
C VAL A 85 -7.49 -2.30 9.40
N LEU A 86 -6.27 -1.84 9.64
CA LEU A 86 -5.09 -2.68 9.55
C LEU A 86 -4.75 -3.20 10.94
N TYR A 87 -4.87 -4.51 11.12
CA TYR A 87 -4.70 -5.15 12.42
C TYR A 87 -3.24 -5.43 12.72
N GLY A 88 -2.80 -5.05 13.91
CA GLY A 88 -1.52 -5.48 14.46
C GLY A 88 -1.61 -6.90 14.99
N ARG A 89 -0.45 -7.51 15.27
CA ARG A 89 -0.42 -8.78 16.03
C ARG A 89 -0.87 -8.57 17.49
N ASP A 90 -0.62 -7.38 18.02
CA ASP A 90 -1.24 -6.89 19.26
C ASP A 90 -2.25 -5.79 18.91
N SER A 91 -3.49 -5.93 19.39
CA SER A 91 -4.59 -4.98 19.14
C SER A 91 -4.29 -3.54 19.55
N LYS A 92 -3.30 -3.29 20.42
CA LYS A 92 -2.86 -1.92 20.74
C LYS A 92 -2.24 -1.19 19.54
N HIS A 93 -1.85 -1.93 18.51
CA HIS A 93 -1.28 -1.42 17.26
C HIS A 93 -2.25 -1.50 16.07
N ASP A 94 -3.53 -1.75 16.31
CA ASP A 94 -4.54 -1.65 15.26
C ASP A 94 -4.65 -0.20 14.79
N ILE A 95 -4.56 0.01 13.48
CA ILE A 95 -4.71 1.32 12.87
C ILE A 95 -5.95 1.40 11.99
N VAL A 96 -6.60 2.56 11.98
CA VAL A 96 -7.86 2.78 11.30
C VAL A 96 -7.61 3.76 10.16
N LEU A 97 -7.53 3.25 8.94
CA LEU A 97 -7.45 4.09 7.75
C LEU A 97 -8.81 4.72 7.50
N GLU A 98 -8.97 5.99 7.87
CA GLU A 98 -10.17 6.78 7.62
C GLU A 98 -9.83 8.26 7.41
N ASN A 99 -10.46 8.87 6.41
CA ASN A 99 -10.52 10.32 6.17
C ASN A 99 -9.20 11.07 6.40
N THR A 100 -9.10 11.83 7.49
CA THR A 100 -8.01 12.79 7.78
C THR A 100 -6.94 12.23 8.74
N ARG A 101 -6.99 10.92 9.03
CA ARG A 101 -5.96 10.28 9.86
C ARG A 101 -4.68 10.08 9.07
N VAL A 102 -3.57 10.50 9.66
CA VAL A 102 -2.24 10.33 9.11
C VAL A 102 -1.51 9.29 9.93
N TYR A 103 -0.90 8.33 9.24
CA TYR A 103 -0.04 7.30 9.81
C TYR A 103 1.31 7.35 9.11
N PHE A 104 2.37 7.04 9.84
CA PHE A 104 3.73 6.98 9.31
C PHE A 104 4.20 5.53 9.22
N THR A 105 4.94 5.24 8.17
CA THR A 105 5.59 3.96 7.96
C THR A 105 6.99 4.16 7.40
N ASN A 106 7.82 3.14 7.49
CA ASN A 106 9.08 3.08 6.77
C ASN A 106 8.84 2.87 5.27
N PHE A 107 9.88 3.14 4.48
CA PHE A 107 9.89 2.79 3.06
C PHE A 107 10.08 1.28 2.83
N SER A 108 9.56 0.77 1.71
CA SER A 108 9.75 -0.60 1.18
C SER A 108 9.95 -0.52 -0.34
N GLU A 109 10.76 -1.33 -1.02
CA GLU A 109 11.80 -2.27 -0.57
C GLU A 109 13.17 -1.75 -1.02
N GLY A 110 14.12 -1.65 -0.09
CA GLY A 110 15.50 -1.31 -0.42
C GLY A 110 16.24 -2.50 -1.02
N VAL A 111 16.75 -2.34 -2.24
CA VAL A 111 17.56 -3.36 -2.95
C VAL A 111 19.02 -3.42 -2.51
N MET A 112 19.48 -2.39 -1.78
CA MET A 112 20.83 -2.24 -1.25
C MET A 112 20.73 -1.63 0.15
N VAL A 113 21.65 -2.01 1.04
CA VAL A 113 21.78 -1.39 2.35
C VAL A 113 23.08 -0.61 2.42
N ASN A 114 23.01 0.62 2.93
CA ASN A 114 24.20 1.32 3.40
C ASN A 114 24.49 0.83 4.82
N ASP A 115 25.56 0.07 4.99
CA ASP A 115 25.90 -0.51 6.28
C ASP A 115 26.18 0.61 7.30
N PRO A 116 25.44 0.70 8.42
CA PRO A 116 25.56 1.82 9.35
C PRO A 116 26.89 1.83 10.11
N TYR A 117 27.68 0.75 10.07
CA TYR A 117 28.95 0.64 10.75
C TYR A 117 30.14 0.90 9.82
N THR A 118 30.07 0.44 8.58
CA THR A 118 31.18 0.62 7.60
C THR A 118 30.93 1.76 6.61
N GLY A 119 29.68 2.13 6.39
CA GLY A 119 29.25 3.09 5.35
C GLY A 119 29.26 2.51 3.93
N GLU A 120 29.59 1.23 3.75
CA GLU A 120 29.63 0.59 2.44
C GLU A 120 28.23 0.17 1.99
N ASN A 121 27.98 0.27 0.69
CA ASN A 121 26.76 -0.26 0.10
C ASN A 121 26.93 -1.75 -0.21
N ARG A 122 26.07 -2.59 0.37
CA ARG A 122 26.08 -4.03 0.15
C ARG A 122 24.67 -4.58 -0.11
N SER A 123 24.60 -5.82 -0.56
CA SER A 123 23.34 -6.54 -0.67
C SER A 123 22.72 -6.74 0.73
N PRO A 124 21.40 -6.56 0.88
CA PRO A 124 20.72 -6.81 2.14
C PRO A 124 20.71 -8.30 2.48
N GLU A 125 20.85 -8.59 3.76
CA GLU A 125 20.73 -9.90 4.37
C GLU A 125 19.45 -9.97 5.20
N LYS A 126 18.97 -11.18 5.51
CA LYS A 126 17.80 -11.40 6.39
C LYS A 126 17.96 -10.69 7.74
N LYS A 127 19.21 -10.61 8.23
CA LYS A 127 19.53 -9.88 9.46
C LYS A 127 19.18 -8.40 9.38
N ASP A 128 19.40 -7.75 8.24
CA ASP A 128 19.07 -6.32 8.07
C ASP A 128 17.57 -6.09 8.15
N LEU A 129 16.76 -7.02 7.63
CA LEU A 129 15.31 -6.98 7.75
C LEU A 129 14.85 -7.17 9.21
N VAL A 130 15.47 -8.11 9.93
CA VAL A 130 15.22 -8.31 11.37
C VAL A 130 15.55 -7.05 12.18
N ASP A 131 16.71 -6.44 11.92
CA ASP A 131 17.15 -5.26 12.64
C ASP A 131 16.27 -4.04 12.30
N SER A 132 15.87 -3.89 11.03
CA SER A 132 14.91 -2.87 10.59
C SER A 132 13.56 -3.03 11.30
N ALA A 133 13.02 -4.24 11.36
CA ALA A 133 11.77 -4.52 12.05
C ALA A 133 11.82 -4.15 13.55
N LYS A 134 12.96 -4.39 14.21
CA LYS A 134 13.17 -3.98 15.62
C LYS A 134 13.22 -2.46 15.79
N VAL A 135 13.89 -1.75 14.87
CA VAL A 135 13.92 -0.28 14.88
C VAL A 135 12.51 0.26 14.69
N ILE A 136 11.77 -0.26 13.71
CA ILE A 136 10.38 0.10 13.45
C ILE A 136 9.52 -0.15 14.69
N ASP A 137 9.62 -1.32 15.33
CA ASP A 137 8.85 -1.65 16.53
C ASP A 137 9.14 -0.69 17.69
N ALA A 138 10.41 -0.31 17.88
CA ALA A 138 10.86 0.57 18.94
C ALA A 138 10.46 2.05 18.78
N LEU A 139 10.19 2.51 17.55
CA LEU A 139 9.82 3.90 17.27
C LEU A 139 8.32 4.13 17.48
N PRO A 140 7.87 4.93 18.46
CA PRO A 140 6.45 5.19 18.68
C PRO A 140 5.82 6.04 17.57
N GLU A 141 6.62 6.77 16.78
CA GLU A 141 6.16 7.59 15.66
C GLU A 141 5.89 6.79 14.39
N ILE A 142 6.30 5.52 14.32
CA ILE A 142 6.04 4.64 13.18
C ILE A 142 4.86 3.74 13.52
N ASP A 143 3.77 3.83 12.76
CA ASP A 143 2.49 3.20 13.13
C ASP A 143 2.37 1.75 12.64
N PHE A 144 3.00 1.41 11.51
CA PHE A 144 3.04 0.06 10.97
C PHE A 144 4.36 -0.23 10.26
N CYS A 145 4.62 -1.51 9.98
CA CYS A 145 5.85 -2.00 9.39
C CYS A 145 5.63 -2.38 7.93
N GLU A 146 6.24 -1.66 7.01
CA GLU A 146 6.44 -2.16 5.65
C GLU A 146 7.69 -3.06 5.63
N LYS A 147 7.72 -4.08 4.77
CA LYS A 147 8.92 -4.92 4.58
C LYS A 147 10.07 -4.06 4.01
N ALA A 148 10.95 -3.58 4.88
CA ALA A 148 11.97 -2.59 4.49
C ALA A 148 12.97 -3.07 3.41
N LEU A 149 13.32 -4.36 3.40
CA LEU A 149 14.41 -4.94 2.62
C LEU A 149 14.08 -6.39 2.23
N GLY A 150 14.76 -6.89 1.20
CA GLY A 150 14.71 -8.29 0.79
C GLY A 150 15.86 -9.11 1.36
N ALA A 151 15.61 -10.31 1.85
CA ALA A 151 16.66 -11.24 2.26
C ALA A 151 17.33 -11.89 1.03
N HIS A 152 18.47 -11.35 0.58
CA HIS A 152 19.18 -11.91 -0.59
C HIS A 152 20.13 -13.07 -0.24
N ASP A 153 20.39 -13.30 1.04
CA ASP A 153 21.28 -14.35 1.58
C ASP A 153 20.59 -15.71 1.80
N VAL A 154 19.32 -15.84 1.39
CA VAL A 154 18.51 -17.07 1.53
C VAL A 154 18.08 -17.63 0.18
N ASN A 155 17.46 -18.81 0.17
CA ASN A 155 16.90 -19.36 -1.07
C ASN A 155 15.75 -18.49 -1.58
N GLN A 156 15.93 -17.95 -2.79
CA GLN A 156 15.01 -17.02 -3.44
C GLN A 156 13.66 -17.64 -3.82
N GLU A 157 13.57 -18.97 -3.94
CA GLU A 157 12.28 -19.66 -4.11
C GLU A 157 11.41 -19.62 -2.83
N THR A 158 12.05 -19.44 -1.67
CA THR A 158 11.41 -19.42 -0.35
C THR A 158 11.54 -18.07 0.36
N VAL A 159 12.11 -17.06 -0.30
CA VAL A 159 12.38 -15.75 0.31
C VAL A 159 11.15 -15.08 0.93
N PRO A 160 9.90 -15.23 0.40
CA PRO A 160 8.74 -14.64 1.06
C PRO A 160 8.52 -15.17 2.48
N LEU A 161 8.81 -16.45 2.73
CA LEU A 161 8.70 -17.04 4.06
C LEU A 161 9.78 -16.54 5.01
N HIS A 162 11.01 -16.39 4.52
CA HIS A 162 12.12 -15.83 5.30
C HIS A 162 11.86 -14.37 5.66
N ASN A 163 11.34 -13.57 4.71
CA ASN A 163 10.98 -12.19 4.95
C ASN A 163 9.83 -12.10 5.97
N ALA A 164 8.76 -12.88 5.77
CA ALA A 164 7.63 -12.93 6.70
C ALA A 164 8.06 -13.29 8.12
N GLU A 165 8.88 -14.34 8.29
CA GLU A 165 9.43 -14.70 9.59
C GLU A 165 10.23 -13.54 10.20
N ALA A 166 11.08 -12.86 9.41
CA ALA A 166 11.96 -11.80 9.90
C ALA A 166 11.19 -10.63 10.50
N TYR A 167 10.14 -10.10 9.86
CA TYR A 167 9.38 -8.99 10.44
C TYR A 167 8.28 -9.46 11.39
N LEU A 168 7.51 -10.52 11.10
CA LEU A 168 6.39 -10.95 11.96
C LEU A 168 6.83 -11.41 13.34
N THR A 169 8.06 -11.90 13.48
CA THR A 169 8.60 -12.30 14.80
C THR A 169 9.21 -11.13 15.58
N ASN A 170 9.53 -10.01 14.91
CA ASN A 170 10.28 -8.89 15.50
C ASN A 170 9.48 -7.58 15.64
N THR A 171 8.24 -7.52 15.18
CA THR A 171 7.29 -6.44 15.54
C THR A 171 5.92 -6.99 15.92
N THR A 172 5.16 -6.21 16.69
CA THR A 172 3.74 -6.47 16.96
C THR A 172 2.78 -5.53 16.25
N LYS A 173 3.31 -4.57 15.49
CA LYS A 173 2.54 -3.64 14.64
C LYS A 173 1.95 -4.36 13.43
N HIS A 174 1.02 -3.70 12.72
CA HIS A 174 0.57 -4.21 11.43
C HIS A 174 1.75 -4.33 10.47
N CYS A 175 1.77 -5.37 9.64
CA CYS A 175 2.83 -5.59 8.66
C CYS A 175 2.23 -5.66 7.25
N ALA A 176 2.78 -4.88 6.32
CA ALA A 176 2.42 -4.90 4.92
C ALA A 176 3.53 -5.55 4.09
N PHE A 177 3.14 -6.38 3.12
CA PHE A 177 4.05 -7.09 2.22
C PHE A 177 3.41 -7.29 0.84
N GLY A 178 4.20 -7.11 -0.22
CA GLY A 178 3.79 -7.44 -1.59
C GLY A 178 3.92 -8.95 -1.88
N PRO A 179 3.16 -9.50 -2.85
CA PRO A 179 3.16 -10.93 -3.16
C PRO A 179 4.42 -11.46 -3.86
N GLY A 180 5.54 -10.73 -3.84
CA GLY A 180 6.75 -11.05 -4.60
C GLY A 180 7.94 -11.54 -3.79
N ASN A 181 8.92 -12.04 -4.53
CA ASN A 181 10.34 -12.07 -4.17
C ASN A 181 10.98 -10.66 -4.18
N GLY A 182 10.19 -9.64 -4.54
CA GLY A 182 10.32 -8.24 -4.15
C GLY A 182 8.94 -7.69 -3.79
#